data_AF-A0A257LXR7-F1
#
_entry.id   AF-A0A257LXR7-F1
#
_cell.length_a   1.000
_cell.length_b   1.000
_cell.length_c   1.000
_cell.angle_alpha   90.00
_cell.angle_beta   90.00
_cell.angle_gamma   90.00
#
_symmetry.space_group_name_H-M   'P 1'
#
loop_
_entity.id
_entity.type
_entity.pdbx_description
1 polymer ?
#
loop_
_entity_poly.entity_id
_entity_poly.type
_entity_poly.pdbx_seq_one_letter_code
_entity_poly.pdbx_strand_id
1 'polypeptide(L)'
;MSTLLAFLASLALALQSAAFAADDLVVYPPVPGLAASSHFQVRVRPAREGGEWRSAFAWETLCKRTGKSTDAYFDHLADWTHTYVNFETVGAVEVEISRVNGQPIRSAAAHPKRKASDCSVKDGKVLVRLDQPCLVAVDIDGAMDGQDTGKGYKGPPIHTISLFANPELQGKPKPADPGVLAVKPGETPPSDGPWTTLYFLPGVHDIGLAFPLRANCQYYIPGDAMVYGTFSNTKWGDGHHIRIFGLGTLSGARTKHPKYVEPAITEKEHGRYRPIEVMGATDIRVEGITIADSANHSLMLIGSYKSGHPNEVKWTKIFTWRANGDG
;
A
#
# COMPACT_ATOMS: atom_id res chain seq x y z
N MET A 1 50.14 -57.04 9.11
CA MET A 1 49.99 -55.99 10.15
C MET A 1 50.06 -54.67 9.43
N SER A 2 48.92 -54.11 9.03
CA SER A 2 48.07 -53.21 9.83
C SER A 2 48.32 -51.77 9.36
N THR A 3 47.35 -51.21 8.63
CA THR A 3 46.51 -50.05 9.03
C THR A 3 47.20 -48.71 8.73
N LEU A 4 46.61 -47.65 8.17
CA LEU A 4 45.22 -47.28 7.89
C LEU A 4 45.26 -45.91 7.14
N LEU A 5 44.30 -45.65 6.24
CA LEU A 5 43.60 -44.36 5.98
C LEU A 5 44.42 -43.09 5.57
N ALA A 6 43.96 -42.15 4.74
CA ALA A 6 42.66 -41.91 4.11
C ALA A 6 42.80 -40.92 2.93
N PHE A 7 41.99 -41.18 1.91
CA PHE A 7 41.36 -40.28 0.95
C PHE A 7 41.52 -38.76 1.13
N LEU A 8 42.08 -38.11 0.10
CA LEU A 8 41.79 -36.71 -0.24
C LEU A 8 41.23 -36.67 -1.68
N ALA A 9 39.95 -36.96 -1.79
CA ALA A 9 39.12 -36.58 -2.93
C ALA A 9 38.33 -35.34 -2.52
N SER A 10 38.65 -34.19 -3.09
CA SER A 10 37.94 -32.93 -2.84
C SER A 10 37.71 -32.22 -4.16
N LEU A 11 36.72 -32.74 -4.88
CA LEU A 11 35.63 -32.01 -5.54
C LEU A 11 35.91 -30.51 -5.81
N ALA A 12 36.40 -30.21 -7.01
CA ALA A 12 36.32 -28.87 -7.58
C ALA A 12 34.84 -28.55 -7.85
N LEU A 13 34.16 -28.00 -6.84
CA LEU A 13 32.85 -27.40 -7.02
C LEU A 13 33.06 -26.09 -7.79
N ALA A 14 32.79 -26.13 -9.09
CA ALA A 14 32.61 -24.94 -9.88
C ALA A 14 31.48 -24.11 -9.25
N LEU A 15 31.85 -23.04 -8.54
CA LEU A 15 30.94 -21.96 -8.19
C LEU A 15 30.49 -21.30 -9.49
N GLN A 16 29.46 -21.86 -10.11
CA GLN A 16 28.61 -21.11 -11.00
C GLN A 16 27.90 -20.07 -10.13
N SER A 17 28.49 -18.88 -10.07
CA SER A 17 27.75 -17.67 -9.73
C SER A 17 26.70 -17.48 -10.82
N ALA A 18 25.56 -18.14 -10.66
CA ALA A 18 24.33 -17.74 -11.30
C ALA A 18 24.04 -16.34 -10.77
N ALA A 19 24.40 -15.32 -11.55
CA ALA A 19 23.80 -14.02 -11.42
C ALA A 19 22.30 -14.25 -11.63
N PHE A 20 21.55 -14.38 -10.53
CA PHE A 20 20.10 -14.28 -10.60
C PHE A 20 19.83 -12.91 -11.20
N ALA A 21 19.36 -12.88 -12.46
CA ALA A 21 18.75 -11.68 -13.00
C ALA A 21 17.69 -11.26 -11.98
N ALA A 22 17.79 -10.03 -11.47
CA ALA A 22 16.76 -9.49 -10.59
C ALA A 22 15.42 -9.68 -11.30
N ASP A 23 14.44 -10.28 -10.62
CA ASP A 23 13.16 -10.56 -11.24
C ASP A 23 12.52 -9.21 -11.60
N ASP A 24 12.35 -8.93 -12.90
CA ASP A 24 11.89 -7.61 -13.40
C ASP A 24 10.47 -7.23 -12.91
N LEU A 25 9.79 -8.18 -12.26
CA LEU A 25 8.46 -8.07 -11.67
C LEU A 25 8.43 -8.79 -10.31
N VAL A 26 8.09 -8.08 -9.25
CA VAL A 26 7.79 -8.67 -7.93
C VAL A 26 6.29 -8.54 -7.66
N VAL A 27 5.62 -9.69 -7.50
CA VAL A 27 4.22 -9.76 -7.08
C VAL A 27 4.17 -10.34 -5.68
N TYR A 28 3.56 -9.61 -4.76
CA TYR A 28 3.44 -10.04 -3.37
C TYR A 28 2.42 -11.17 -3.22
N PRO A 29 2.64 -12.11 -2.27
CA PRO A 29 1.64 -13.10 -1.91
C PRO A 29 0.33 -12.46 -1.41
N PRO A 30 -0.77 -13.21 -1.39
CA PRO A 30 -1.99 -12.79 -0.70
C PRO A 30 -1.74 -12.46 0.77
N VAL A 31 -2.43 -11.44 1.29
CA VAL A 31 -2.31 -11.00 2.69
C VAL A 31 -3.00 -12.03 3.60
N PRO A 32 -2.28 -12.73 4.50
CA PRO A 32 -2.91 -13.66 5.43
C PRO A 32 -3.97 -12.97 6.31
N GLY A 33 -5.17 -13.54 6.37
CA GLY A 33 -6.27 -13.01 7.18
C GLY A 33 -7.04 -11.84 6.55
N LEU A 34 -6.81 -11.53 5.28
CA LEU A 34 -7.54 -10.49 4.54
C LEU A 34 -8.13 -11.06 3.25
N ALA A 35 -9.41 -10.81 3.00
CA ALA A 35 -10.04 -11.16 1.74
C ALA A 35 -9.58 -10.23 0.61
N ALA A 36 -9.42 -10.78 -0.59
CA ALA A 36 -9.24 -9.98 -1.80
C ALA A 36 -10.56 -9.29 -2.21
N SER A 37 -10.46 -8.36 -3.15
CA SER A 37 -11.59 -7.65 -3.76
C SER A 37 -12.68 -8.61 -4.20
N SER A 38 -13.91 -8.22 -3.90
CA SER A 38 -15.11 -8.95 -4.30
C SER A 38 -15.54 -8.65 -5.74
N HIS A 39 -14.93 -7.63 -6.37
CA HIS A 39 -15.33 -7.14 -7.69
C HIS A 39 -14.36 -7.52 -8.80
N PHE A 40 -13.05 -7.41 -8.55
CA PHE A 40 -12.03 -7.61 -9.57
C PHE A 40 -10.92 -8.54 -9.12
N GLN A 41 -10.43 -9.35 -10.05
CA GLN A 41 -9.20 -10.13 -9.92
C GLN A 41 -8.19 -9.67 -10.95
N VAL A 42 -6.91 -9.68 -10.57
CA VAL A 42 -5.83 -9.12 -11.38
C VAL A 42 -4.69 -10.11 -11.53
N ARG A 43 -4.17 -10.23 -12.74
CA ARG A 43 -2.94 -10.97 -13.03
C ARG A 43 -1.94 -10.03 -13.70
N VAL A 44 -0.66 -10.23 -13.43
CA VAL A 44 0.43 -9.42 -13.98
C VAL A 44 1.50 -10.34 -14.54
N ARG A 45 2.13 -9.96 -15.65
CA ARG A 45 3.32 -10.62 -16.18
C ARG A 45 4.32 -9.62 -16.72
N PRO A 46 5.61 -9.97 -16.81
CA PRO A 46 6.57 -9.20 -17.60
C PRO A 46 6.13 -9.18 -19.08
N ALA A 47 6.25 -8.03 -19.74
CA ALA A 47 5.87 -7.85 -21.16
C ALA A 47 6.95 -8.35 -22.13
N ARG A 48 7.52 -9.53 -21.83
CA ARG A 48 8.49 -10.25 -22.68
C ARG A 48 7.88 -11.56 -23.15
N GLU A 49 8.39 -12.09 -24.25
CA GLU A 49 7.97 -13.39 -24.75
C GLU A 49 8.14 -14.48 -23.68
N GLY A 50 7.13 -15.34 -23.53
CA GLY A 50 7.10 -16.37 -22.49
C GLY A 50 6.86 -15.86 -21.06
N GLY A 51 6.53 -14.59 -20.85
CA GLY A 51 6.19 -14.05 -19.53
C GLY A 51 5.01 -14.79 -18.88
N GLU A 52 5.22 -15.31 -17.67
CA GLU A 52 4.20 -16.03 -16.91
C GLU A 52 3.26 -15.09 -16.16
N TRP A 53 1.95 -15.40 -16.21
CA TRP A 53 0.92 -14.70 -15.45
C TRP A 53 1.00 -15.05 -13.97
N ARG A 54 1.10 -14.04 -13.12
CA ARG A 54 1.09 -14.15 -11.66
C ARG A 54 -0.14 -13.42 -11.11
N SER A 55 -0.88 -14.05 -10.20
CA SER A 55 -2.02 -13.41 -9.54
C SER A 55 -1.54 -12.35 -8.57
N ALA A 56 -1.99 -11.11 -8.74
CA ALA A 56 -1.73 -10.02 -7.81
C ALA A 56 -2.88 -9.93 -6.80
N PHE A 57 -2.56 -9.71 -5.52
CA PHE A 57 -3.60 -9.52 -4.50
C PHE A 57 -4.36 -8.22 -4.77
N ALA A 58 -5.66 -8.35 -5.06
CA ALA A 58 -6.56 -7.23 -5.27
C ALA A 58 -7.06 -6.74 -3.92
N TRP A 59 -6.54 -5.61 -3.45
CA TRP A 59 -7.00 -4.93 -2.25
C TRP A 59 -8.33 -4.25 -2.49
N GLU A 60 -9.17 -4.08 -1.47
CA GLU A 60 -10.44 -3.37 -1.57
C GLU A 60 -10.62 -2.40 -0.41
N THR A 61 -11.09 -1.19 -0.72
CA THR A 61 -11.64 -0.26 0.27
C THR A 61 -13.07 0.09 -0.11
N LEU A 62 -13.89 0.37 0.90
CA LEU A 62 -15.34 0.52 0.81
C LEU A 62 -15.77 1.84 1.46
N CYS A 63 -16.56 2.64 0.74
CA CYS A 63 -17.31 3.72 1.35
C CYS A 63 -18.45 3.13 2.17
N LYS A 64 -18.30 3.13 3.49
CA LYS A 64 -19.27 2.47 4.37
C LYS A 64 -20.59 3.20 4.38
N ARG A 65 -21.67 2.43 4.37
CA ARG A 65 -22.98 2.91 4.76
C ARG A 65 -22.97 3.19 6.26
N THR A 66 -23.00 4.46 6.64
CA THR A 66 -23.08 4.90 8.03
C THR A 66 -24.34 5.73 8.24
N GLY A 67 -24.77 5.89 9.51
CA GLY A 67 -25.83 6.85 9.81
C GLY A 67 -25.37 8.26 9.47
N LYS A 68 -26.29 9.14 9.06
CA LYS A 68 -25.97 10.55 8.82
C LYS A 68 -25.17 11.12 9.99
N SER A 69 -24.05 11.77 9.68
CA SER A 69 -23.22 12.45 10.69
C SER A 69 -22.71 11.52 11.80
N THR A 70 -22.29 10.30 11.47
CA THR A 70 -21.73 9.36 12.47
C THR A 70 -20.23 9.08 12.31
N ASP A 71 -19.70 9.19 11.09
CA ASP A 71 -18.28 8.86 10.83
C ASP A 71 -17.69 9.55 9.59
N ALA A 72 -18.29 10.67 9.17
CA ALA A 72 -17.85 11.51 8.04
C ALA A 72 -17.85 10.89 6.63
N TYR A 73 -18.29 9.64 6.44
CA TYR A 73 -18.45 9.08 5.09
C TYR A 73 -19.44 9.90 4.26
N PHE A 74 -19.17 10.01 2.96
CA PHE A 74 -20.12 10.61 2.03
C PHE A 74 -21.25 9.63 1.72
N ASP A 75 -22.43 9.85 2.32
CA ASP A 75 -23.60 8.96 2.18
C ASP A 75 -23.98 8.64 0.73
N HIS A 76 -23.78 9.58 -0.21
CA HIS A 76 -24.09 9.39 -1.63
C HIS A 76 -23.10 8.48 -2.36
N LEU A 77 -21.96 8.16 -1.74
CA LEU A 77 -20.97 7.19 -2.21
C LEU A 77 -21.10 5.87 -1.46
N ALA A 78 -22.09 5.70 -0.57
CA ALA A 78 -22.24 4.46 0.19
C ALA A 78 -22.25 3.23 -0.73
N ASP A 79 -21.55 2.19 -0.29
CA ASP A 79 -21.37 0.93 -0.99
C ASP A 79 -20.46 0.99 -2.24
N TRP A 80 -19.88 2.16 -2.54
CA TRP A 80 -18.83 2.25 -3.55
C TRP A 80 -17.55 1.58 -3.06
N THR A 81 -16.82 0.98 -3.98
CA THR A 81 -15.53 0.35 -3.68
C THR A 81 -14.43 0.86 -4.59
N HIS A 82 -13.21 0.76 -4.08
CA HIS A 82 -12.00 0.97 -4.85
C HIS A 82 -11.10 -0.24 -4.68
N THR A 83 -10.89 -0.96 -5.78
CA THR A 83 -9.90 -2.03 -5.85
C THR A 83 -8.54 -1.46 -6.22
N TYR A 84 -7.47 -1.96 -5.63
CA TYR A 84 -6.13 -1.63 -6.10
C TYR A 84 -5.18 -2.81 -6.01
N VAL A 85 -4.11 -2.77 -6.78
CA VAL A 85 -3.02 -3.74 -6.72
C VAL A 85 -1.67 -3.05 -6.59
N ASN A 86 -0.78 -3.63 -5.80
CA ASN A 86 0.62 -3.23 -5.68
C ASN A 86 1.51 -4.35 -6.22
N PHE A 87 2.44 -3.99 -7.09
CA PHE A 87 3.57 -4.84 -7.48
C PHE A 87 4.78 -3.94 -7.77
N GLU A 88 5.96 -4.53 -7.85
CA GLU A 88 7.18 -3.83 -8.25
C GLU A 88 7.58 -4.23 -9.64
N THR A 89 8.10 -3.30 -10.41
CA THR A 89 8.72 -3.60 -11.70
C THR A 89 9.83 -2.61 -12.03
N VAL A 90 10.79 -3.04 -12.85
CA VAL A 90 11.81 -2.18 -13.45
C VAL A 90 11.65 -2.09 -14.97
N GLY A 91 10.71 -2.83 -15.55
CA GLY A 91 10.49 -2.92 -16.99
C GLY A 91 9.01 -2.91 -17.38
N ALA A 92 8.75 -3.25 -18.63
CA ALA A 92 7.39 -3.30 -19.14
C ALA A 92 6.62 -4.50 -18.59
N VAL A 93 5.35 -4.29 -18.26
CA VAL A 93 4.43 -5.32 -17.77
C VAL A 93 3.11 -5.30 -18.54
N GLU A 94 2.46 -6.45 -18.56
CA GLU A 94 1.06 -6.60 -18.97
C GLU A 94 0.23 -6.98 -17.76
N VAL A 95 -0.93 -6.33 -17.64
CA VAL A 95 -1.89 -6.53 -16.55
C VAL A 95 -3.20 -6.98 -17.14
N GLU A 96 -3.76 -8.07 -16.62
CA GLU A 96 -5.09 -8.55 -16.96
C GLU A 96 -6.05 -8.26 -15.79
N ILE A 97 -7.19 -7.62 -16.08
CA ILE A 97 -8.26 -7.39 -15.12
C ILE A 97 -9.50 -8.17 -15.57
N SER A 98 -10.13 -8.89 -14.65
CA SER A 98 -11.42 -9.53 -14.89
C SER A 98 -12.33 -9.41 -13.67
N ARG A 99 -13.63 -9.60 -13.87
CA ARG A 99 -14.60 -9.60 -12.77
C ARG A 99 -14.56 -10.94 -12.02
N VAL A 100 -14.68 -10.87 -10.70
CA VAL A 100 -14.77 -12.06 -9.84
C VAL A 100 -16.00 -12.91 -10.19
N ASN A 101 -17.12 -12.27 -10.55
CA ASN A 101 -18.36 -12.96 -10.92
C ASN A 101 -18.36 -13.55 -12.35
N GLY A 102 -17.25 -13.45 -13.09
CA GLY A 102 -17.12 -13.97 -14.46
C GLY A 102 -17.86 -13.19 -15.54
N GLN A 103 -18.55 -12.08 -15.21
CA GLN A 103 -19.22 -11.27 -16.22
C GLN A 103 -18.20 -10.56 -17.13
N PRO A 104 -18.43 -10.53 -18.45
CA PRO A 104 -17.50 -9.94 -19.39
C PRO A 104 -17.43 -8.43 -19.23
N ILE A 105 -16.21 -7.89 -19.31
CA ILE A 105 -15.94 -6.46 -19.49
C ILE A 105 -16.10 -6.12 -20.98
N ARG A 106 -16.68 -4.95 -21.27
CA ARG A 106 -17.06 -4.48 -22.61
C ARG A 106 -16.23 -3.29 -23.06
N SER A 107 -15.83 -2.40 -22.16
CA SER A 107 -14.92 -1.30 -22.43
C SER A 107 -13.98 -1.04 -21.26
N ALA A 108 -12.83 -0.42 -21.56
CA ALA A 108 -11.88 0.01 -20.56
C ALA A 108 -11.11 1.26 -21.02
N ALA A 109 -10.76 2.12 -20.07
CA ALA A 109 -9.90 3.29 -20.32
C ALA A 109 -8.91 3.47 -19.17
N ALA A 110 -7.63 3.65 -19.49
CA ALA A 110 -6.59 3.91 -18.49
C ALA A 110 -6.40 5.42 -18.26
N HIS A 111 -6.20 5.80 -17.01
CA HIS A 111 -6.07 7.19 -16.57
C HIS A 111 -4.89 7.39 -15.61
N PRO A 112 -3.96 8.33 -15.88
CA PRO A 112 -3.88 9.14 -17.09
C PRO A 112 -3.49 8.30 -18.32
N LYS A 113 -4.21 8.48 -19.44
CA LYS A 113 -4.00 7.69 -20.68
C LYS A 113 -2.54 7.57 -21.10
N ARG A 114 -1.76 8.65 -21.01
CA ARG A 114 -0.34 8.70 -21.41
C ARG A 114 0.60 7.77 -20.62
N LYS A 115 0.15 7.20 -19.49
CA LYS A 115 0.95 6.29 -18.65
C LYS A 115 0.76 4.83 -19.02
N ALA A 116 -0.32 4.48 -19.71
CA ALA A 116 -0.51 3.17 -20.30
C ALA A 116 -0.20 3.25 -21.80
N SER A 117 0.66 2.36 -22.28
CA SER A 117 0.98 2.28 -23.71
C SER A 117 -0.13 1.59 -24.51
N ASP A 118 -0.89 0.72 -23.85
CA ASP A 118 -2.13 0.13 -24.38
C ASP A 118 -3.12 -0.16 -23.24
N CYS A 119 -4.41 -0.11 -23.57
CA CYS A 119 -5.53 -0.51 -22.71
C CYS A 119 -6.68 -0.97 -23.59
N SER A 120 -6.95 -2.27 -23.61
CA SER A 120 -7.91 -2.88 -24.53
C SER A 120 -8.70 -4.00 -23.86
N VAL A 121 -9.85 -4.35 -24.42
CA VAL A 121 -10.67 -5.47 -23.96
C VAL A 121 -10.51 -6.64 -24.92
N LYS A 122 -10.17 -7.81 -24.38
CA LYS A 122 -10.04 -9.07 -25.11
C LYS A 122 -10.70 -10.20 -24.33
N ASP A 123 -11.57 -10.96 -25.00
CA ASP A 123 -12.27 -12.12 -24.43
C ASP A 123 -13.00 -11.81 -23.10
N GLY A 124 -13.59 -10.62 -22.99
CA GLY A 124 -14.30 -10.16 -21.80
C GLY A 124 -13.41 -9.73 -20.63
N LYS A 125 -12.11 -9.53 -20.86
CA LYS A 125 -11.14 -9.07 -19.87
C LYS A 125 -10.41 -7.83 -20.36
N VAL A 126 -9.90 -7.02 -19.44
CA VAL A 126 -9.05 -5.87 -19.80
C VAL A 126 -7.60 -6.31 -19.81
N LEU A 127 -6.86 -5.89 -20.84
CA LEU A 127 -5.41 -5.96 -20.92
C LEU A 127 -4.85 -4.55 -20.91
N VAL A 128 -3.95 -4.26 -19.98
CA VAL A 128 -3.25 -2.98 -19.86
C VAL A 128 -1.75 -3.22 -20.00
N ARG A 129 -1.08 -2.44 -20.84
CA ARG A 129 0.37 -2.46 -20.95
C ARG A 129 0.96 -1.20 -20.32
N LEU A 130 1.91 -1.41 -19.39
CA LEU A 130 2.65 -0.35 -18.72
C LEU A 130 4.13 -0.55 -19.03
N ASP A 131 4.76 0.39 -19.73
CA ASP A 131 6.15 0.22 -20.18
C ASP A 131 7.20 0.53 -19.09
N GLN A 132 6.77 1.13 -17.97
CA GLN A 132 7.62 1.52 -16.86
C GLN A 132 6.77 1.65 -15.57
N PRO A 133 7.41 1.76 -14.39
CA PRO A 133 6.71 2.10 -13.15
C PRO A 133 5.80 3.32 -13.30
N CYS A 134 4.54 3.15 -12.93
CA CYS A 134 3.53 4.19 -12.95
C CYS A 134 2.30 3.81 -12.13
N LEU A 135 1.45 4.80 -11.88
CA LEU A 135 0.17 4.64 -11.21
C LEU A 135 -0.91 5.00 -12.22
N VAL A 136 -1.87 4.09 -12.43
CA VAL A 136 -3.02 4.33 -13.32
C VAL A 136 -4.31 3.82 -12.69
N ALA A 137 -5.40 4.55 -12.88
CA ALA A 137 -6.75 4.03 -12.72
C ALA A 137 -7.21 3.41 -14.03
N VAL A 138 -8.03 2.36 -13.97
CA VAL A 138 -8.67 1.78 -15.15
C VAL A 138 -10.16 1.91 -14.95
N ASP A 139 -10.80 2.75 -15.77
CA ASP A 139 -12.24 2.84 -15.84
C ASP A 139 -12.77 1.61 -16.57
N ILE A 140 -13.72 0.90 -15.95
CA ILE A 140 -14.27 -0.35 -16.45
C ILE A 140 -15.72 -0.12 -16.84
N ASP A 141 -16.06 -0.43 -18.10
CA ASP A 141 -17.41 -0.25 -18.64
C ASP A 141 -17.98 1.17 -18.51
N GLY A 142 -17.10 2.19 -18.52
CA GLY A 142 -17.51 3.58 -18.41
C GLY A 142 -18.06 3.95 -17.03
N ALA A 143 -17.70 3.20 -15.98
CA ALA A 143 -18.23 3.41 -14.64
C ALA A 143 -17.95 4.83 -14.13
N MET A 144 -16.81 5.43 -14.49
CA MET A 144 -16.48 6.81 -14.20
C MET A 144 -16.66 7.72 -15.42
N ASP A 145 -16.09 7.38 -16.59
CA ASP A 145 -16.10 8.27 -17.75
C ASP A 145 -17.48 8.41 -18.39
N GLY A 146 -18.34 7.39 -18.25
CA GLY A 146 -19.68 7.34 -18.82
C GLY A 146 -20.76 7.89 -17.90
N GLN A 147 -20.41 8.35 -16.70
CA GLN A 147 -21.37 8.78 -15.67
C GLN A 147 -20.97 10.13 -15.07
N ASP A 148 -21.95 11.00 -14.80
CA ASP A 148 -21.71 12.17 -13.96
C ASP A 148 -21.74 11.74 -12.49
N THR A 149 -20.58 11.28 -12.02
CA THR A 149 -20.35 10.77 -10.66
C THR A 149 -20.18 11.88 -9.63
N GLY A 150 -20.55 13.12 -9.97
CA GLY A 150 -20.47 14.28 -9.08
C GLY A 150 -21.51 14.28 -7.95
N LYS A 151 -21.53 15.39 -7.20
CA LYS A 151 -22.49 15.60 -6.12
C LYS A 151 -23.91 15.54 -6.66
N GLY A 152 -24.67 14.53 -6.24
CA GLY A 152 -26.05 14.31 -6.68
C GLY A 152 -26.25 13.10 -7.60
N TYR A 153 -25.19 12.33 -7.88
CA TYR A 153 -25.29 11.02 -8.52
C TYR A 153 -26.34 10.13 -7.82
N LYS A 154 -27.19 9.47 -8.62
CA LYS A 154 -28.28 8.59 -8.17
C LYS A 154 -28.22 7.18 -8.76
N GLY A 155 -27.15 6.86 -9.48
CA GLY A 155 -26.97 5.53 -10.06
C GLY A 155 -26.59 4.48 -9.02
N PRO A 156 -26.36 3.23 -9.44
CA PRO A 156 -25.90 2.17 -8.54
C PRO A 156 -24.50 2.48 -8.00
N PRO A 157 -24.06 1.82 -6.90
CA PRO A 157 -22.69 1.93 -6.42
C PRO A 157 -21.66 1.63 -7.51
N ILE A 158 -20.55 2.37 -7.47
CA ILE A 158 -19.48 2.23 -8.45
C ILE A 158 -18.30 1.49 -7.83
N HIS A 159 -17.72 0.59 -8.61
CA HIS A 159 -16.58 -0.24 -8.23
C HIS A 159 -15.42 0.08 -9.16
N THR A 160 -14.43 0.80 -8.64
CA THR A 160 -13.29 1.30 -9.41
C THR A 160 -12.05 0.43 -9.22
N ILE A 161 -11.06 0.55 -10.10
CA ILE A 161 -9.78 -0.15 -9.95
C ILE A 161 -8.58 0.73 -10.29
N SER A 162 -7.47 0.57 -9.55
CA SER A 162 -6.18 1.16 -9.88
C SER A 162 -5.02 0.15 -9.83
N LEU A 163 -4.04 0.37 -10.70
CA LEU A 163 -2.83 -0.41 -10.84
C LEU A 163 -1.65 0.42 -10.34
N PHE A 164 -0.95 -0.06 -9.31
CA PHE A 164 0.27 0.56 -8.80
C PHE A 164 1.47 -0.29 -9.19
N ALA A 165 2.03 0.00 -10.37
CA ALA A 165 3.31 -0.52 -10.82
C ALA A 165 4.42 0.33 -10.18
N ASN A 166 4.90 -0.09 -9.02
CA ASN A 166 5.89 0.65 -8.26
C ASN A 166 7.30 0.36 -8.80
N PRO A 167 8.26 1.29 -8.70
CA PRO A 167 9.66 0.95 -8.89
C PRO A 167 10.13 0.02 -7.77
N GLU A 168 11.30 -0.58 -7.93
CA GLU A 168 11.94 -1.33 -6.86
C GLU A 168 12.14 -0.48 -5.61
N LEU A 169 11.56 -0.94 -4.49
CA LEU A 169 11.72 -0.28 -3.20
C LEU A 169 13.09 -0.63 -2.59
N GLN A 170 13.89 0.40 -2.32
CA GLN A 170 15.26 0.23 -1.82
C GLN A 170 15.32 0.06 -0.30
N GLY A 171 16.29 -0.73 0.16
CA GLY A 171 16.58 -0.91 1.59
C GLY A 171 15.49 -1.64 2.37
N LYS A 172 14.84 -2.64 1.76
CA LYS A 172 13.91 -3.53 2.47
C LYS A 172 14.67 -4.30 3.56
N PRO A 173 14.26 -4.21 4.83
CA PRO A 173 14.91 -4.93 5.91
C PRO A 173 14.55 -6.41 5.83
N LYS A 174 15.37 -7.27 6.41
CA LYS A 174 15.01 -8.66 6.73
C LYS A 174 14.66 -8.77 8.21
N PRO A 175 13.76 -9.67 8.60
CA PRO A 175 13.41 -9.86 10.02
C PRO A 175 14.60 -10.18 10.93
N ALA A 176 15.69 -10.73 10.38
CA ALA A 176 16.89 -11.10 11.13
C ALA A 176 18.00 -10.02 11.12
N ASP A 177 17.78 -8.88 10.45
CA ASP A 177 18.80 -7.82 10.40
C ASP A 177 18.97 -7.15 11.78
N PRO A 178 20.19 -6.68 12.14
CA PRO A 178 20.42 -5.97 13.39
C PRO A 178 19.49 -4.75 13.57
N GLY A 179 18.93 -4.60 14.77
CA GLY A 179 18.02 -3.48 15.09
C GLY A 179 16.61 -3.59 14.52
N VAL A 180 16.29 -4.68 13.80
CA VAL A 180 14.92 -4.96 13.33
C VAL A 180 14.14 -5.71 14.40
N LEU A 181 12.96 -5.20 14.73
CA LEU A 181 11.95 -5.92 15.50
C LEU A 181 10.81 -6.32 14.56
N ALA A 182 10.62 -7.62 14.38
CA ALA A 182 9.51 -8.18 13.61
C ALA A 182 8.26 -8.31 14.48
N VAL A 183 7.15 -7.74 14.02
CA VAL A 183 5.83 -7.78 14.65
C VAL A 183 4.99 -8.82 13.92
N LYS A 184 4.43 -9.79 14.64
CA LYS A 184 3.51 -10.78 14.04
C LYS A 184 2.07 -10.26 14.06
N PRO A 185 1.23 -10.68 13.10
CA PRO A 185 -0.21 -10.43 13.17
C PRO A 185 -0.80 -10.83 14.52
N GLY A 186 -1.58 -9.93 15.12
CA GLY A 186 -2.20 -10.12 16.44
C GLY A 186 -1.34 -9.71 17.64
N GLU A 187 -0.05 -9.40 17.45
CA GLU A 187 0.78 -8.81 18.51
C GLU A 187 0.60 -7.29 18.56
N THR A 188 0.55 -6.73 19.77
CA THR A 188 0.71 -5.29 19.96
C THR A 188 2.18 -4.93 19.81
N PRO A 189 2.57 -4.13 18.81
CA PRO A 189 3.96 -3.71 18.69
C PRO A 189 4.37 -2.85 19.90
N PRO A 190 5.60 -3.02 20.41
CA PRO A 190 6.09 -2.14 21.47
C PRO A 190 6.33 -0.74 20.91
N SER A 191 5.89 0.27 21.66
CA SER A 191 6.07 1.68 21.31
C SER A 191 7.51 2.18 21.50
N ASP A 192 8.31 1.46 22.27
CA ASP A 192 9.70 1.79 22.59
C ASP A 192 10.60 0.54 22.59
N GLY A 193 11.87 0.73 22.93
CA GLY A 193 12.88 -0.32 22.97
C GLY A 193 14.11 -0.04 22.11
N PRO A 194 15.07 -0.97 22.10
CA PRO A 194 16.37 -0.80 21.45
C PRO A 194 16.34 -1.00 19.92
N TRP A 195 15.17 -1.28 19.33
CA TRP A 195 15.02 -1.42 17.89
C TRP A 195 15.14 -0.08 17.18
N THR A 196 15.58 -0.11 15.93
CA THR A 196 15.63 1.04 15.01
C THR A 196 14.70 0.84 13.82
N THR A 197 14.21 -0.38 13.59
CA THR A 197 13.26 -0.70 12.54
C THR A 197 12.14 -1.58 13.09
N LEU A 198 10.90 -1.16 12.90
CA LEU A 198 9.73 -1.99 13.13
C LEU A 198 9.29 -2.62 11.80
N TYR A 199 9.36 -3.94 11.71
CA TYR A 199 8.95 -4.73 10.55
C TYR A 199 7.59 -5.37 10.83
N PHE A 200 6.55 -5.04 10.06
CA PHE A 200 5.27 -5.75 10.13
C PHE A 200 5.32 -7.01 9.25
N LEU A 201 5.26 -8.21 9.84
CA LEU A 201 5.27 -9.46 9.07
C LEU A 201 4.04 -9.59 8.17
N PRO A 202 4.02 -10.45 7.13
CA PRO A 202 2.85 -10.63 6.28
C PRO A 202 1.59 -10.92 7.10
N GLY A 203 0.49 -10.22 6.78
CA GLY A 203 -0.81 -10.38 7.42
C GLY A 203 -1.43 -9.08 7.95
N VAL A 204 -2.43 -9.23 8.81
CA VAL A 204 -3.22 -8.11 9.34
C VAL A 204 -2.77 -7.73 10.75
N HIS A 205 -2.41 -6.45 10.92
CA HIS A 205 -1.96 -5.85 12.18
C HIS A 205 -2.92 -4.76 12.63
N ASP A 206 -2.91 -4.47 13.93
CA ASP A 206 -3.63 -3.35 14.51
C ASP A 206 -2.71 -2.66 15.53
N ILE A 207 -2.31 -1.42 15.22
CA ILE A 207 -1.43 -0.62 16.07
C ILE A 207 -2.20 0.36 16.94
N GLY A 208 -3.54 0.38 16.81
CA GLY A 208 -4.40 1.31 17.52
C GLY A 208 -4.20 2.78 17.13
N LEU A 209 -4.65 3.65 18.02
CA LEU A 209 -4.64 5.10 17.82
C LEU A 209 -3.33 5.71 18.33
N ALA A 210 -2.68 6.49 17.47
CA ALA A 210 -1.50 7.30 17.73
C ALA A 210 -0.29 6.49 18.19
N PHE A 211 0.03 5.43 17.45
CA PHE A 211 1.26 4.67 17.64
C PHE A 211 2.48 5.60 17.46
N PRO A 212 3.42 5.64 18.42
CA PRO A 212 4.46 6.65 18.42
C PRO A 212 5.52 6.41 17.34
N LEU A 213 5.75 7.45 16.52
CA LEU A 213 6.90 7.54 15.63
C LEU A 213 8.08 8.13 16.39
N ARG A 214 9.19 7.40 16.43
CA ARG A 214 10.42 7.77 17.15
C ARG A 214 11.47 8.29 16.18
N ALA A 215 12.22 9.30 16.61
CA ALA A 215 13.39 9.79 15.89
C ALA A 215 14.35 8.66 15.52
N ASN A 216 14.99 8.77 14.34
CA ASN A 216 15.97 7.82 13.83
C ASN A 216 15.44 6.38 13.66
N CYS A 217 14.12 6.19 13.55
CA CYS A 217 13.50 4.88 13.38
C CYS A 217 12.84 4.72 12.02
N GLN A 218 12.70 3.46 11.61
CA GLN A 218 12.05 3.05 10.38
C GLN A 218 10.84 2.15 10.66
N TYR A 219 9.83 2.24 9.81
CA TYR A 219 8.57 1.51 9.92
C TYR A 219 8.28 0.89 8.56
N TYR A 220 8.41 -0.43 8.45
CA TYR A 220 8.32 -1.16 7.19
C TYR A 220 7.03 -1.99 7.10
N ILE A 221 6.18 -1.67 6.12
CA ILE A 221 4.93 -2.39 5.84
C ILE A 221 5.05 -3.10 4.47
N PRO A 222 5.40 -4.40 4.41
CA PRO A 222 5.58 -5.10 3.14
C PRO A 222 4.27 -5.20 2.35
N GLY A 223 4.37 -5.47 1.05
CA GLY A 223 3.23 -5.51 0.12
C GLY A 223 2.20 -6.62 0.36
N ASP A 224 2.43 -7.48 1.35
CA ASP A 224 1.54 -8.52 1.86
C ASP A 224 1.11 -8.26 3.33
N ALA A 225 1.18 -7.01 3.80
CA ALA A 225 0.73 -6.60 5.13
C ALA A 225 -0.27 -5.42 5.13
N MET A 226 -1.30 -5.55 5.97
CA MET A 226 -2.27 -4.50 6.31
C MET A 226 -2.02 -4.06 7.75
N VAL A 227 -1.95 -2.76 7.99
CA VAL A 227 -1.82 -2.18 9.33
C VAL A 227 -2.99 -1.25 9.59
N TYR A 228 -3.87 -1.60 10.54
CA TYR A 228 -4.92 -0.71 11.02
C TYR A 228 -4.38 0.21 12.11
N GLY A 229 -4.72 1.50 12.05
CA GLY A 229 -4.38 2.47 13.09
C GLY A 229 -3.77 3.75 12.55
N THR A 230 -3.07 4.48 13.42
CA THR A 230 -2.43 5.74 13.08
C THR A 230 -1.03 5.85 13.66
N PHE A 231 -0.12 6.48 12.92
CA PHE A 231 1.23 6.83 13.35
C PHE A 231 1.28 8.30 13.77
N SER A 232 1.87 8.59 14.92
CA SER A 232 1.90 9.94 15.47
C SER A 232 3.23 10.27 16.13
N ASN A 233 3.70 11.49 15.89
CA ASN A 233 4.70 12.16 16.70
C ASN A 233 4.16 13.55 17.06
N THR A 234 3.94 13.80 18.35
CA THR A 234 3.36 15.05 18.85
C THR A 234 4.41 16.00 19.43
N LYS A 235 5.68 15.58 19.51
CA LYS A 235 6.76 16.34 20.16
C LYS A 235 7.68 16.97 19.11
N TRP A 236 7.70 18.31 19.08
CA TRP A 236 8.46 19.12 18.11
C TRP A 236 9.97 18.80 18.02
N GLY A 237 10.56 18.16 19.03
CA GLY A 237 11.97 17.75 19.03
C GLY A 237 12.25 16.34 18.52
N ASP A 238 11.22 15.50 18.34
CA ASP A 238 11.41 14.06 18.08
C ASP A 238 11.01 13.69 16.65
N GLY A 239 10.43 14.62 15.88
CA GLY A 239 9.99 14.40 14.52
C GLY A 239 11.11 14.50 13.49
N HIS A 240 12.16 13.71 13.62
CA HIS A 240 13.28 13.75 12.68
C HIS A 240 13.87 12.40 12.29
N HIS A 241 14.35 12.28 11.05
CA HIS A 241 14.98 11.07 10.51
C HIS A 241 14.09 9.82 10.66
N ILE A 242 12.79 9.99 10.39
CA ILE A 242 11.80 8.90 10.44
C ILE A 242 11.55 8.43 9.00
N ARG A 243 11.56 7.11 8.78
CA ARG A 243 11.20 6.51 7.50
C ARG A 243 9.99 5.60 7.66
N ILE A 244 8.94 5.84 6.88
CA ILE A 244 7.75 4.98 6.81
C ILE A 244 7.67 4.49 5.36
N PHE A 245 7.84 3.19 5.14
CA PHE A 245 8.01 2.69 3.79
C PHE A 245 7.52 1.26 3.61
N GLY A 246 7.36 0.86 2.36
CA GLY A 246 6.80 -0.43 2.00
C GLY A 246 5.72 -0.30 0.94
N LEU A 247 5.17 -1.42 0.48
CA LEU A 247 4.08 -1.44 -0.50
C LEU A 247 2.76 -1.99 0.05
N GLY A 248 2.71 -2.22 1.37
CA GLY A 248 1.48 -2.56 2.07
C GLY A 248 0.63 -1.32 2.40
N THR A 249 -0.36 -1.54 3.25
CA THR A 249 -1.41 -0.55 3.50
C THR A 249 -1.49 -0.15 4.96
N LEU A 250 -1.50 1.16 5.22
CA LEU A 250 -1.92 1.76 6.50
C LEU A 250 -3.39 2.18 6.37
N SER A 251 -4.26 1.63 7.19
CA SER A 251 -5.71 1.78 7.05
C SER A 251 -6.37 2.45 8.26
N GLY A 252 -7.14 3.50 8.00
CA GLY A 252 -8.00 4.17 8.97
C GLY A 252 -9.37 3.50 9.13
N ALA A 253 -9.62 2.35 8.49
CA ALA A 253 -10.95 1.74 8.47
C ALA A 253 -11.48 1.29 9.84
N ARG A 254 -10.63 1.17 10.86
CA ARG A 254 -11.04 0.89 12.25
C ARG A 254 -11.03 2.13 13.14
N THR A 255 -10.64 3.27 12.59
CA THR A 255 -10.55 4.53 13.31
C THR A 255 -11.79 5.37 13.00
N LYS A 256 -12.44 5.87 14.05
CA LYS A 256 -13.56 6.80 13.91
C LYS A 256 -13.04 8.19 13.54
N HIS A 257 -13.77 8.92 12.72
CA HIS A 257 -13.46 10.31 12.40
C HIS A 257 -13.54 11.15 13.70
N PRO A 258 -12.52 11.99 13.99
CA PRO A 258 -12.35 12.59 15.32
C PRO A 258 -13.53 13.46 15.77
N LYS A 259 -14.19 14.16 14.83
CA LYS A 259 -15.42 14.95 15.10
C LYS A 259 -16.59 14.14 15.67
N TYR A 260 -16.57 12.81 15.49
CA TYR A 260 -17.67 11.93 15.89
C TYR A 260 -17.28 10.98 17.03
N VAL A 261 -16.09 11.14 17.62
CA VAL A 261 -15.66 10.35 18.78
C VAL A 261 -16.49 10.74 20.00
N GLU A 262 -16.82 9.74 20.81
CA GLU A 262 -17.53 9.92 22.09
C GLU A 262 -16.67 9.36 23.24
N PRO A 263 -16.44 10.13 24.32
CA PRO A 263 -16.83 11.54 24.50
C PRO A 263 -16.12 12.47 23.49
N ALA A 264 -16.74 13.61 23.20
CA ALA A 264 -16.16 14.61 22.30
C ALA A 264 -14.74 15.01 22.75
N ILE A 265 -13.80 14.99 21.81
CA ILE A 265 -12.41 15.36 22.02
C ILE A 265 -12.15 16.80 21.56
N THR A 266 -11.04 17.39 22.03
CA THR A 266 -10.65 18.73 21.60
C THR A 266 -10.04 18.70 20.19
N GLU A 267 -10.10 19.82 19.45
CA GLU A 267 -9.49 19.92 18.12
C GLU A 267 -7.99 19.61 18.11
N LYS A 268 -7.28 19.88 19.22
CA LYS A 268 -5.86 19.53 19.39
C LYS A 268 -5.62 18.03 19.36
N GLU A 269 -6.60 17.22 19.72
CA GLU A 269 -6.50 15.76 19.73
C GLU A 269 -6.81 15.14 18.37
N HIS A 270 -7.40 15.90 17.43
CA HIS A 270 -7.73 15.40 16.09
C HIS A 270 -6.51 14.89 15.32
N GLY A 271 -5.32 15.43 15.61
CA GLY A 271 -4.06 15.00 15.01
C GLY A 271 -3.74 13.52 15.25
N ARG A 272 -4.16 12.98 16.41
CA ARG A 272 -4.01 11.55 16.76
C ARG A 272 -4.77 10.60 15.82
N TYR A 273 -5.78 11.11 15.14
CA TYR A 273 -6.68 10.37 14.24
C TYR A 273 -6.27 10.47 12.76
N ARG A 274 -5.22 11.23 12.46
CA ARG A 274 -4.62 11.27 11.13
C ARG A 274 -3.76 10.02 10.93
N PRO A 275 -3.84 9.31 9.79
CA PRO A 275 -3.01 8.13 9.54
C PRO A 275 -1.53 8.36 9.83
N ILE A 276 -0.98 9.50 9.41
CA ILE A 276 0.39 9.89 9.76
C ILE A 276 0.41 11.37 10.17
N GLU A 277 0.88 11.66 11.38
CA GLU A 277 1.17 13.01 11.84
C GLU A 277 2.56 13.09 12.47
N VAL A 278 3.36 14.07 12.05
CA VAL A 278 4.70 14.32 12.59
C VAL A 278 4.89 15.80 12.89
N MET A 279 5.07 16.14 14.16
CA MET A 279 5.43 17.47 14.65
C MET A 279 6.95 17.67 14.67
N GLY A 280 7.43 18.84 14.25
CA GLY A 280 8.87 19.12 14.11
C GLY A 280 9.52 18.43 12.90
N ALA A 281 8.72 18.04 11.90
CA ALA A 281 9.12 17.19 10.78
C ALA A 281 10.37 17.70 10.03
N THR A 282 11.48 16.96 10.14
CA THR A 282 12.74 17.19 9.42
C THR A 282 13.34 15.85 8.96
N ASP A 283 13.80 15.74 7.71
CA ASP A 283 14.33 14.48 7.16
C ASP A 283 13.35 13.29 7.28
N ILE A 284 12.04 13.56 7.16
CA ILE A 284 11.01 12.52 7.13
C ILE A 284 10.90 11.93 5.74
N ARG A 285 10.79 10.61 5.64
CA ARG A 285 10.55 9.91 4.37
C ARG A 285 9.29 9.04 4.47
N VAL A 286 8.36 9.26 3.55
CA VAL A 286 7.18 8.40 3.36
C VAL A 286 7.23 7.85 1.94
N GLU A 287 7.40 6.54 1.80
CA GLU A 287 7.77 5.91 0.53
C GLU A 287 6.90 4.69 0.22
N GLY A 288 6.23 4.68 -0.93
CA GLY A 288 5.57 3.50 -1.49
C GLY A 288 4.25 3.07 -0.85
N ILE A 289 4.01 3.37 0.43
CA ILE A 289 2.84 2.84 1.14
C ILE A 289 1.51 3.31 0.52
N THR A 290 0.45 2.53 0.73
CA THR A 290 -0.92 2.99 0.51
C THR A 290 -1.53 3.41 1.84
N ILE A 291 -2.09 4.62 1.92
CA ILE A 291 -2.91 5.09 3.02
C ILE A 291 -4.37 4.98 2.58
N ALA A 292 -5.18 4.19 3.28
CA ALA A 292 -6.55 3.88 2.89
C ALA A 292 -7.56 4.20 3.98
N ASP A 293 -8.74 4.69 3.56
CA ASP A 293 -9.89 4.99 4.42
C ASP A 293 -9.51 5.88 5.63
N SER A 294 -8.76 6.95 5.35
CA SER A 294 -8.30 7.90 6.36
C SER A 294 -9.47 8.46 7.16
N ALA A 295 -9.39 8.38 8.49
CA ALA A 295 -10.40 8.93 9.38
C ALA A 295 -10.37 10.48 9.45
N ASN A 296 -9.28 11.10 8.99
CA ASN A 296 -9.05 12.55 8.90
C ASN A 296 -7.89 12.78 7.91
N HIS A 297 -7.26 13.97 7.90
CA HIS A 297 -6.17 14.31 6.98
C HIS A 297 -5.09 13.22 6.97
N SER A 298 -4.67 12.79 5.79
CA SER A 298 -3.97 11.53 5.57
C SER A 298 -2.51 11.56 6.00
N LEU A 299 -1.79 12.65 5.67
CA LEU A 299 -0.36 12.80 5.96
C LEU A 299 -0.02 14.25 6.33
N MET A 300 0.32 14.48 7.59
CA MET A 300 0.68 15.81 8.09
C MET A 300 2.13 15.83 8.58
N LEU A 301 3.00 16.49 7.81
CA LEU A 301 4.39 16.75 8.17
C LEU A 301 4.55 18.22 8.56
N ILE A 302 4.52 18.49 9.86
CA ILE A 302 4.44 19.85 10.41
C ILE A 302 5.82 20.24 10.94
N GLY A 303 6.46 21.22 10.33
CA GLY A 303 7.78 21.70 10.75
C GLY A 303 8.21 22.94 9.97
N SER A 304 9.24 23.61 10.47
CA SER A 304 9.89 24.69 9.72
C SER A 304 10.72 24.12 8.58
N TYR A 305 10.73 24.79 7.43
CA TYR A 305 11.67 24.44 6.36
C TYR A 305 13.11 24.53 6.87
N LYS A 306 13.90 23.49 6.60
CA LYS A 306 15.33 23.45 6.90
C LYS A 306 16.10 23.15 5.62
N SER A 307 16.97 24.08 5.21
CA SER A 307 17.80 23.91 4.02
C SER A 307 18.68 22.66 4.12
N GLY A 308 18.76 21.89 3.05
CA GLY A 308 19.52 20.63 3.00
C GLY A 308 18.88 19.43 3.70
N HIS A 309 17.72 19.61 4.35
CA HIS A 309 17.03 18.58 5.14
C HIS A 309 15.54 18.45 4.75
N PRO A 310 15.22 18.18 3.47
CA PRO A 310 13.84 18.12 3.02
C PRO A 310 13.11 16.90 3.60
N ASN A 311 11.83 17.07 3.90
CA ASN A 311 10.91 15.95 4.00
C ASN A 311 10.57 15.45 2.58
N GLU A 312 10.39 14.15 2.43
CA GLU A 312 10.21 13.48 1.14
C GLU A 312 9.01 12.54 1.18
N VAL A 313 8.11 12.69 0.21
CA VAL A 313 6.97 11.79 -0.03
C VAL A 313 7.09 11.28 -1.46
N LYS A 314 7.24 9.97 -1.64
CA LYS A 314 7.46 9.36 -2.96
C LYS A 314 6.64 8.08 -3.12
N TRP A 315 5.96 7.94 -4.25
CA TRP A 315 5.18 6.74 -4.57
C TRP A 315 4.14 6.35 -3.51
N THR A 316 3.73 7.30 -2.67
CA THR A 316 2.66 7.15 -1.67
C THR A 316 1.30 7.32 -2.35
N LYS A 317 0.34 6.48 -1.97
CA LYS A 317 -1.02 6.49 -2.54
C LYS A 317 -2.01 6.77 -1.40
N ILE A 318 -3.02 7.59 -1.66
CA ILE A 318 -4.01 7.97 -0.66
C ILE A 318 -5.40 7.73 -1.26
N PHE A 319 -6.24 6.98 -0.54
CA PHE A 319 -7.65 6.78 -0.87
C PHE A 319 -8.52 7.02 0.35
N THR A 320 -9.53 7.87 0.20
CA THR A 320 -10.42 8.25 1.30
C THR A 320 -11.86 8.35 0.81
N TRP A 321 -12.79 8.03 1.71
CA TRP A 321 -14.24 8.11 1.50
C TRP A 321 -14.90 9.14 2.41
N ARG A 322 -14.11 9.77 3.30
CA ARG A 322 -14.61 10.60 4.39
C ARG A 322 -14.29 12.07 4.12
N ALA A 323 -15.13 12.95 4.66
CA ALA A 323 -14.78 14.35 4.77
C ALA A 323 -13.46 14.51 5.55
N ASN A 324 -12.72 15.58 5.25
CA ASN A 324 -11.38 15.83 5.80
C ASN A 324 -10.38 14.70 5.49
N GLY A 325 -10.55 13.98 4.38
CA GLY A 325 -9.60 12.98 3.90
C GLY A 325 -8.38 13.55 3.15
N ASP A 326 -8.12 14.85 3.30
CA ASP A 326 -7.07 15.62 2.60
C ASP A 326 -5.72 14.89 2.56
N GLY A 327 -4.98 15.08 1.46
CA GLY A 327 -3.67 14.48 1.21
C GLY A 327 -2.54 15.10 2.01
#